data_AF-A0A7K3WHE4-F1
#
_entry.id   AF-A0A7K3WHE4-F1
#
_cell.length_a   1.000
_cell.length_b   1.000
_cell.length_c   1.000
_cell.angle_alpha   90.00
_cell.angle_beta   90.00
_cell.angle_gamma   90.00
#
_symmetry.space_group_name_H-M   'P 1'
#
loop_
_entity.id
_entity.type
_entity.pdbx_description
1 polymer ?
#
loop_
_entity_poly.entity_id
_entity_poly.type
_entity_poly.pdbx_seq_one_letter_code
_entity_poly.pdbx_strand_id
1 'polypeptide(L)'
;MADPARARRLAVRIRQIVSSTLEMQIKDPRLGMVTITDARVTSDLREATVFYTVYGSTEEIADSAAALASATGVLRSTVGKQTGIKFVPTLTFVADIVPDTARELEEALERARHADAELARAREGAQYAGEADPYRKPAVDTEDDDDLDDAADRDPEHVLGDHQHNHVAGRTTPDTAALEPRSVP
;
A
#
# COMPACT_ATOMS: atom_id res chain seq x y z
N MET A 1 -30.09 -7.17 -34.01
CA MET A 1 -29.17 -7.54 -32.91
C MET A 1 -28.83 -6.28 -32.14
N ALA A 2 -28.80 -6.37 -30.80
CA ALA A 2 -28.33 -5.28 -29.98
C ALA A 2 -26.85 -4.99 -30.27
N ASP A 3 -26.47 -3.71 -30.32
CA ASP A 3 -25.08 -3.28 -30.48
C ASP A 3 -24.50 -2.96 -29.08
N PRO A 4 -23.76 -3.91 -28.45
CA PRO A 4 -23.19 -3.69 -27.12
C PRO A 4 -22.15 -2.55 -27.12
N ALA A 5 -21.48 -2.27 -28.24
CA ALA A 5 -20.54 -1.17 -28.35
C ALA A 5 -21.28 0.19 -28.33
N ARG A 6 -22.46 0.26 -28.95
CA ARG A 6 -23.33 1.44 -28.86
C ARG A 6 -23.84 1.68 -27.44
N ALA A 7 -24.28 0.64 -26.75
CA ALA A 7 -24.72 0.74 -25.36
C ALA A 7 -23.58 1.26 -24.45
N ARG A 8 -22.36 0.72 -24.60
CA ARG A 8 -21.17 1.18 -23.86
C ARG A 8 -20.83 2.64 -24.14
N ARG A 9 -20.81 3.07 -25.40
CA ARG A 9 -20.56 4.48 -25.76
C ARG A 9 -21.61 5.41 -25.17
N LEU A 10 -22.88 5.02 -25.22
CA LEU A 10 -23.96 5.80 -24.63
C LEU A 10 -23.83 5.87 -23.11
N ALA A 11 -23.46 4.77 -22.45
CA ALA A 11 -23.26 4.72 -21.01
C ALA A 11 -22.17 5.71 -20.56
N VAL A 12 -21.00 5.71 -21.20
CA VAL A 12 -19.92 6.68 -20.92
C VAL A 12 -20.41 8.11 -21.09
N ARG A 13 -21.18 8.37 -22.15
CA ARG A 13 -21.70 9.71 -22.41
C ARG A 13 -22.74 10.15 -21.38
N ILE A 14 -23.63 9.25 -20.97
CA ILE A 14 -24.62 9.49 -19.91
C ILE A 14 -23.89 9.81 -18.60
N ARG A 15 -22.88 9.03 -18.22
CA ARG A 15 -22.08 9.28 -17.01
C ARG A 15 -21.54 10.71 -17.00
N GLN A 16 -20.85 11.12 -18.07
CA GLN A 16 -20.27 12.47 -18.19
C GLN A 16 -21.32 13.58 -18.11
N ILE A 17 -22.46 13.41 -18.81
CA ILE A 17 -23.52 14.41 -18.82
C ILE A 17 -24.18 14.53 -17.44
N VAL A 18 -24.46 13.40 -16.79
CA VAL A 18 -25.09 13.39 -15.47
C VAL A 18 -24.16 14.00 -14.43
N SER A 19 -22.88 13.62 -14.39
CA SER A 19 -21.87 14.22 -13.48
C SER A 19 -21.81 15.74 -13.65
N SER A 20 -21.61 16.21 -14.89
CA SER A 20 -21.49 17.64 -15.18
C SER A 20 -22.79 18.41 -14.90
N THR A 21 -23.95 17.81 -15.14
CA THR A 21 -25.25 18.44 -14.85
C THR A 21 -25.51 18.53 -13.35
N LEU A 22 -25.13 17.52 -12.57
CA LEU A 22 -25.21 17.55 -11.12
C LEU A 22 -24.37 18.70 -10.55
N GLU A 23 -23.11 18.81 -10.97
CA GLU A 23 -22.19 19.86 -10.49
C GLU A 23 -22.67 21.28 -10.85
N MET A 24 -23.23 21.48 -12.05
CA MET A 24 -23.55 22.82 -12.56
C MET A 24 -24.98 23.28 -12.28
N GLN A 25 -25.97 22.39 -12.32
CA GLN A 25 -27.38 22.75 -12.39
C GLN A 25 -28.20 22.33 -11.17
N ILE A 26 -27.72 21.36 -10.38
CA ILE A 26 -28.48 20.84 -9.25
C ILE A 26 -27.86 21.37 -7.95
N LYS A 27 -28.54 22.35 -7.36
CA LYS A 27 -28.17 22.97 -6.07
C LYS A 27 -29.24 22.69 -5.03
N ASP A 28 -29.50 21.41 -4.78
CA ASP A 28 -30.43 20.99 -3.74
C ASP A 28 -29.69 20.93 -2.39
N PRO A 29 -30.16 21.63 -1.34
CA PRO A 29 -29.54 21.56 0.00
C PRO A 29 -29.49 20.15 0.60
N ARG A 30 -30.37 19.24 0.15
CA ARG A 30 -30.43 17.84 0.59
C ARG A 30 -29.46 16.93 -0.16
N LEU A 31 -28.94 17.40 -1.29
CA LEU A 31 -27.97 16.65 -2.07
C LEU A 31 -26.60 16.84 -1.42
N GLY A 32 -26.09 15.80 -0.76
CA GLY A 32 -24.74 15.79 -0.24
C GLY A 32 -23.68 15.80 -1.35
N MET A 33 -22.42 15.54 -1.00
CA MET A 33 -21.35 15.39 -1.99
C MET A 33 -21.51 14.07 -2.76
N VAL A 34 -22.36 14.10 -3.79
CA VAL A 34 -22.67 12.95 -4.64
C VAL A 34 -21.64 12.83 -5.77
N THR A 35 -21.05 11.66 -5.92
CA THR A 35 -20.13 11.33 -7.01
C THR A 35 -20.71 10.22 -7.87
N ILE A 36 -20.78 10.43 -9.19
CA ILE A 36 -21.19 9.39 -10.14
C ILE A 36 -19.99 8.53 -10.50
N THR A 37 -20.09 7.23 -10.21
CA THR A 37 -19.00 6.25 -10.38
C THR A 37 -19.06 5.60 -11.76
N ASP A 38 -20.23 5.11 -12.15
CA ASP A 38 -20.44 4.37 -13.40
C ASP A 38 -21.85 4.58 -13.95
N ALA A 39 -22.04 4.19 -15.22
CA ALA A 39 -23.36 4.06 -15.82
C ALA A 39 -23.41 2.80 -16.68
N ARG A 40 -24.55 2.12 -16.67
CA ARG A 40 -24.83 0.95 -17.50
C ARG A 40 -26.10 1.17 -18.29
N VAL A 41 -26.10 0.73 -19.54
CA VAL A 41 -27.25 0.86 -20.43
C VAL A 41 -27.61 -0.51 -20.94
N THR A 42 -28.92 -0.81 -20.97
CA THR A 42 -29.42 -2.07 -21.51
C THR A 42 -29.12 -2.20 -23.00
N SER A 43 -29.10 -3.43 -23.50
CA SER A 43 -28.76 -3.73 -24.89
C SER A 43 -29.74 -3.11 -25.90
N ASP A 44 -30.97 -2.82 -25.47
CA ASP A 44 -32.02 -2.16 -26.25
C ASP A 44 -32.04 -0.62 -26.09
N LEU A 45 -31.13 -0.07 -25.29
CA LEU A 45 -30.97 1.36 -25.02
C LEU A 45 -32.20 2.03 -24.38
N ARG A 46 -33.08 1.26 -23.74
CA ARG A 46 -34.30 1.80 -23.10
C ARG A 46 -34.11 2.16 -21.64
N GLU A 47 -33.18 1.51 -20.96
CA GLU A 47 -32.92 1.74 -19.55
C GLU A 47 -31.44 2.04 -19.33
N ALA A 48 -31.17 2.98 -18.43
CA ALA A 48 -29.83 3.31 -17.99
C ALA A 48 -29.79 3.37 -16.46
N THR A 49 -28.92 2.56 -15.86
CA THR A 49 -28.63 2.56 -14.43
C THR A 49 -27.39 3.40 -14.19
N VAL A 50 -27.52 4.42 -13.36
CA VAL A 50 -26.43 5.32 -12.96
C VAL A 50 -26.04 4.96 -11.54
N PHE A 51 -24.76 4.64 -11.35
CA PHE A 51 -24.19 4.31 -10.05
C PHE A 51 -23.58 5.56 -9.43
N TYR A 52 -23.84 5.76 -8.14
CA TYR A 52 -23.36 6.93 -7.42
C TYR A 52 -22.95 6.57 -6.00
N THR A 53 -21.99 7.30 -5.45
CA THR A 53 -21.64 7.24 -4.03
C THR A 53 -21.93 8.60 -3.40
N VAL A 54 -22.28 8.57 -2.12
CA VAL A 54 -22.50 9.77 -1.30
C VAL A 54 -21.53 9.69 -0.14
N TYR A 55 -20.77 10.75 0.04
CA TYR A 55 -19.95 10.89 1.24
C TYR A 55 -20.85 11.42 2.36
N GLY A 56 -21.09 10.60 3.39
CA GLY A 56 -21.92 10.97 4.53
C GLY A 56 -22.55 9.79 5.27
N SER A 57 -23.43 10.13 6.20
CA SER A 57 -24.26 9.21 6.99
C SER A 57 -25.37 8.54 6.16
N THR A 58 -25.99 7.51 6.72
CA THR A 58 -27.13 6.83 6.08
C THR A 58 -28.31 7.75 5.80
N GLU A 59 -28.52 8.79 6.64
CA GLU A 59 -29.56 9.80 6.43
C GLU A 59 -29.26 10.67 5.20
N GLU A 60 -28.01 11.12 5.05
CA GLU A 60 -27.57 11.89 3.88
C GLU A 60 -27.64 11.07 2.59
N ILE A 61 -27.42 9.75 2.65
CA ILE A 61 -27.62 8.84 1.51
C ILE A 61 -29.10 8.83 1.09
N ALA A 62 -30.02 8.76 2.05
CA ALA A 62 -31.46 8.74 1.77
C ALA A 62 -31.95 10.09 1.22
N ASP A 63 -31.48 11.20 1.78
CA ASP A 63 -31.79 12.55 1.31
C ASP A 63 -31.25 12.78 -0.11
N SER A 64 -30.02 12.35 -0.37
CA SER A 64 -29.42 12.40 -1.70
C SER A 64 -30.19 11.56 -2.72
N ALA A 65 -30.69 10.39 -2.32
CA ALA A 65 -31.53 9.56 -3.18
C ALA A 65 -32.85 10.27 -3.54
N ALA A 66 -33.50 10.93 -2.58
CA ALA A 66 -34.72 11.69 -2.82
C ALA A 66 -34.48 12.92 -3.73
N ALA A 67 -33.35 13.61 -3.56
CA ALA A 67 -32.94 14.72 -4.40
C ALA A 67 -32.68 14.26 -5.85
N LEU A 68 -31.96 13.14 -6.04
CA LEU A 68 -31.72 12.55 -7.37
C LEU A 68 -33.01 12.09 -8.05
N ALA A 69 -33.94 11.50 -7.29
CA ALA A 69 -35.27 11.13 -7.80
C ALA A 69 -36.02 12.35 -8.33
N SER A 70 -36.00 13.46 -7.59
CA SER A 70 -36.62 14.73 -8.00
C SER A 70 -35.94 15.35 -9.23
N ALA A 71 -34.61 15.22 -9.33
CA ALA A 71 -33.82 15.75 -10.44
C ALA A 71 -33.86 14.88 -11.71
N THR A 72 -34.41 13.67 -11.65
CA THR A 72 -34.39 12.68 -12.74
C THR A 72 -34.96 13.24 -14.05
N GLY A 73 -36.04 14.03 -13.99
CA GLY A 73 -36.64 14.64 -15.18
C GLY A 73 -35.73 15.64 -15.88
N VAL A 74 -35.02 16.47 -15.09
CA VAL A 74 -34.04 17.44 -15.60
C VAL A 74 -32.85 16.72 -16.20
N LEU A 75 -32.28 15.74 -15.47
CA LEU A 75 -31.15 14.95 -15.91
C LEU A 75 -31.45 14.22 -17.22
N ARG A 76 -32.60 13.56 -17.32
CA ARG A 76 -33.03 12.87 -18.54
C ARG A 76 -33.20 13.83 -19.71
N SER A 77 -33.78 15.00 -19.48
CA SER A 77 -33.94 16.03 -20.51
C SER A 77 -32.60 16.55 -21.02
N THR A 78 -31.65 16.79 -20.12
CA THR A 78 -30.29 17.23 -20.46
C THR A 78 -29.51 16.17 -21.22
N VAL A 79 -29.62 14.90 -20.80
CA VAL A 79 -29.05 13.76 -21.55
C VAL A 79 -29.59 13.73 -22.97
N GLY A 80 -30.91 13.86 -23.17
CA GLY A 80 -31.50 13.91 -24.50
C GLY A 80 -30.95 15.05 -25.37
N LYS A 81 -30.89 16.26 -24.82
CA LYS A 81 -30.37 17.44 -25.51
C LYS A 81 -28.89 17.28 -25.91
N GLN A 82 -28.05 16.75 -25.03
CA GLN A 82 -26.62 16.65 -25.26
C GLN A 82 -26.19 15.43 -26.08
N THR A 83 -27.01 14.36 -26.11
CA THR A 83 -26.72 13.15 -26.91
C THR A 83 -27.40 13.15 -28.28
N GLY A 84 -28.48 13.92 -28.47
CA GLY A 84 -29.22 13.98 -29.73
C GLY A 84 -29.96 12.68 -30.09
N ILE A 85 -30.19 11.79 -29.12
CA ILE A 85 -30.86 10.51 -29.36
C ILE A 85 -32.38 10.67 -29.37
N LYS A 86 -33.05 9.95 -30.29
CA LYS A 86 -34.52 9.99 -30.42
C LYS A 86 -35.24 9.45 -29.18
N PHE A 87 -34.71 8.38 -28.59
CA PHE A 87 -35.28 7.75 -27.42
C PHE A 87 -34.26 7.84 -26.29
N VAL A 88 -34.55 8.70 -25.32
CA VAL A 88 -33.71 8.84 -24.13
C VAL A 88 -34.06 7.73 -23.15
N PRO A 89 -33.07 6.94 -22.68
CA PRO A 89 -33.30 5.89 -21.69
C PRO A 89 -33.98 6.45 -20.43
N THR A 90 -34.72 5.60 -19.73
CA THR A 90 -35.14 5.88 -18.35
C THR A 90 -33.90 5.79 -17.45
N LEU A 91 -33.65 6.84 -16.66
CA LEU A 91 -32.53 6.86 -15.73
C LEU A 91 -32.98 6.28 -14.38
N THR A 92 -32.25 5.29 -13.89
CA THR A 92 -32.40 4.72 -12.54
C THR A 92 -31.12 4.96 -11.76
N PHE A 93 -31.23 5.38 -10.50
CA PHE A 93 -30.07 5.67 -9.66
C PHE A 93 -29.89 4.57 -8.63
N VAL A 94 -28.66 4.07 -8.49
CA VAL A 94 -28.29 3.02 -7.52
C VAL A 94 -27.08 3.49 -6.74
N ALA A 95 -27.20 3.46 -5.42
CA ALA A 95 -26.08 3.80 -4.55
C ALA A 95 -25.04 2.67 -4.56
N ASP A 96 -23.80 3.02 -4.88
CA ASP A 96 -22.63 2.20 -4.60
C ASP A 96 -22.34 2.32 -3.10
N ILE A 97 -22.71 1.28 -2.37
CA ILE A 97 -22.34 1.11 -0.97
C ILE A 97 -20.85 0.77 -0.95
N VAL A 98 -20.00 1.79 -0.98
CA VAL A 98 -18.62 1.64 -0.54
C VAL A 98 -18.69 1.65 0.99
N PRO A 99 -18.22 0.61 1.68
CA PRO A 99 -18.09 0.64 3.13
C PRO A 99 -17.34 1.91 3.55
N ASP A 100 -17.64 2.43 4.73
CA ASP A 100 -16.94 3.57 5.31
C ASP A 100 -15.51 3.16 5.67
N THR A 101 -14.66 3.00 4.66
CA THR A 101 -13.28 2.50 4.77
C THR A 101 -12.47 3.36 5.74
N ALA A 102 -12.88 4.62 5.95
CA ALA A 102 -12.28 5.52 6.91
C ALA A 102 -12.41 4.99 8.34
N ARG A 103 -13.59 4.53 8.76
CA ARG A 103 -13.80 3.94 10.09
C ARG A 103 -12.97 2.66 10.29
N GLU A 104 -13.03 1.75 9.32
CA GLU A 104 -12.29 0.48 9.41
C GLU A 104 -10.77 0.72 9.47
N LEU A 105 -10.28 1.70 8.71
CA LEU A 105 -8.89 2.12 8.72
C LEU A 105 -8.51 2.77 10.05
N GLU A 106 -9.33 3.67 10.58
CA GLU A 106 -9.10 4.32 11.87
C GLU A 106 -9.06 3.31 13.02
N GLU A 107 -10.01 2.37 13.05
CA GLU A 107 -10.02 1.25 14.00
C GLU A 107 -8.79 0.34 13.85
N ALA A 108 -8.31 0.10 12.62
CA ALA A 108 -7.09 -0.66 12.37
C ALA A 108 -5.84 0.08 12.86
N LEU A 109 -5.74 1.38 12.60
CA LEU A 109 -4.64 2.24 13.08
C LEU A 109 -4.62 2.32 14.60
N GLU A 110 -5.78 2.45 15.25
CA GLU A 110 -5.87 2.50 16.70
C GLU A 110 -5.43 1.18 17.35
N ARG A 111 -5.86 0.04 16.80
CA ARG A 111 -5.38 -1.28 17.25
C ARG A 111 -3.87 -1.44 17.10
N ALA A 112 -3.29 -0.98 15.98
CA ALA A 112 -1.85 -1.04 15.76
C ALA A 112 -1.09 -0.19 16.79
N ARG A 113 -1.52 1.05 17.03
CA ARG A 113 -0.94 1.94 18.05
C ARG A 113 -0.99 1.32 19.44
N HIS A 114 -2.11 0.70 19.80
CA HIS A 114 -2.25 0.03 21.09
C HIS A 114 -1.27 -1.14 21.22
N ALA A 115 -1.17 -2.00 20.21
CA ALA A 115 -0.24 -3.13 20.21
C ALA A 115 1.22 -2.68 20.32
N ASP A 116 1.62 -1.63 19.58
CA ASP A 116 2.97 -1.07 19.63
C ASP A 116 3.29 -0.47 21.01
N ALA A 117 2.32 0.20 21.64
CA ALA A 117 2.49 0.76 22.99
C ALA A 117 2.67 -0.33 24.04
N GLU A 118 1.91 -1.42 23.98
CA GLU A 118 2.07 -2.57 24.88
C GLU A 118 3.43 -3.26 24.70
N LEU A 119 3.88 -3.41 23.45
CA LEU A 119 5.21 -3.96 23.15
C LEU A 119 6.34 -3.06 23.66
N ALA A 120 6.20 -1.74 23.52
CA ALA A 120 7.18 -0.79 24.03
C ALA A 120 7.30 -0.88 25.56
N ARG A 121 6.17 -0.91 26.29
CA ARG A 121 6.15 -1.10 27.74
C ARG A 121 6.76 -2.44 28.16
N ALA A 122 6.48 -3.52 27.43
CA ALA A 122 7.05 -4.83 27.70
C ALA A 122 8.58 -4.86 27.46
N ARG A 123 9.09 -4.06 26.52
CA ARG A 123 10.53 -3.93 26.22
C ARG A 123 11.29 -3.09 27.23
N GLU A 124 10.67 -2.08 27.84
CA GLU A 124 11.32 -1.23 28.85
C GLU A 124 11.85 -2.01 30.06
N GLY A 125 11.21 -3.15 30.41
CA GLY A 125 11.65 -4.04 31.48
C GLY A 125 12.36 -5.32 31.03
N ALA A 126 12.53 -5.53 29.72
CA ALA A 126 13.07 -6.79 29.22
C ALA A 126 14.62 -6.78 29.26
N GLN A 127 15.20 -7.73 29.99
CA GLN A 127 16.62 -8.06 29.83
C GLN A 127 16.81 -8.90 28.57
N TYR A 128 17.81 -8.56 27.77
CA TYR A 128 18.18 -9.33 26.59
C TYR A 128 18.53 -10.77 27.02
N ALA A 129 17.95 -11.77 26.34
CA ALA A 129 18.12 -13.18 26.70
C ALA A 129 19.52 -13.75 26.37
N GLY A 130 20.47 -12.91 25.97
CA GLY A 130 21.84 -13.30 25.62
C GLY A 130 22.88 -12.62 26.51
N GLU A 131 24.02 -13.29 26.65
CA GLU A 131 25.19 -12.75 27.33
C GLU A 131 25.80 -11.59 26.51
N ALA A 132 26.48 -10.65 27.18
CA ALA A 132 27.04 -9.44 26.56
C ALA A 132 28.14 -9.73 25.51
N ASP A 133 28.70 -10.94 25.52
CA ASP A 133 29.65 -11.41 24.51
C ASP A 133 29.23 -12.81 24.05
N PRO A 134 28.63 -12.95 22.86
CA PRO A 134 28.16 -14.23 22.35
C PRO A 134 29.30 -15.12 21.79
N TYR A 135 30.56 -14.66 21.84
CA TYR A 135 31.70 -15.39 21.29
C TYR A 135 32.52 -16.11 22.37
N ARG A 136 32.88 -17.37 22.08
CA ARG A 136 33.76 -18.17 22.92
C ARG A 136 35.18 -17.60 22.89
N LYS A 137 35.68 -17.13 24.04
CA LYS A 137 37.07 -16.70 24.16
C LYS A 137 38.00 -17.93 24.12
N PRO A 138 39.11 -17.89 23.35
CA PRO A 138 40.11 -18.94 23.37
C PRO A 138 40.72 -19.05 24.77
N ALA A 139 41.04 -20.28 25.19
CA ALA A 139 41.70 -20.53 26.47
C ALA A 139 43.04 -19.79 26.50
N VAL A 140 43.27 -19.01 27.54
CA VAL A 140 44.62 -18.55 27.89
C VAL A 140 45.28 -19.70 28.64
N ASP A 141 46.36 -20.25 28.08
CA ASP A 141 47.24 -21.16 28.80
C ASP A 141 47.93 -20.33 29.90
N THR A 142 47.43 -20.42 31.13
CA THR A 142 48.22 -20.05 32.31
C THR A 142 49.18 -21.19 32.57
N GLU A 143 50.40 -21.07 32.03
CA GLU A 143 51.55 -21.86 32.46
C GLU A 143 52.04 -21.30 33.80
N ASP A 144 51.57 -21.89 34.91
CA ASP A 144 52.27 -21.89 36.19
C ASP A 144 52.61 -23.35 36.51
N ASP A 145 53.90 -23.69 36.53
CA ASP A 145 54.53 -24.64 37.47
C ASP A 145 56.06 -24.64 37.24
N ASP A 146 56.74 -23.86 38.07
CA ASP A 146 57.80 -24.22 39.02
C ASP A 146 58.99 -25.14 38.59
N ASP A 147 60.18 -24.58 38.81
CA ASP A 147 61.44 -25.17 39.27
C ASP A 147 62.12 -26.33 38.51
N LEU A 148 63.20 -26.01 37.78
CA LEU A 148 64.41 -26.85 37.74
C LEU A 148 65.69 -25.98 37.73
N ASP A 149 66.55 -26.26 38.72
CA ASP A 149 67.80 -25.59 39.03
C ASP A 149 69.01 -26.19 38.28
N ASP A 150 69.96 -25.30 37.99
CA ASP A 150 71.41 -25.46 37.81
C ASP A 150 72.09 -26.03 36.53
N ALA A 151 73.11 -25.25 36.14
CA ALA A 151 74.42 -25.58 35.55
C ALA A 151 74.67 -25.51 34.02
N ALA A 152 75.40 -24.43 33.68
CA ALA A 152 76.68 -24.39 32.94
C ALA A 152 76.69 -24.01 31.44
N ASP A 153 77.15 -22.78 31.22
CA ASP A 153 78.19 -22.34 30.27
C ASP A 153 78.25 -22.99 28.87
N ARG A 154 77.94 -22.17 27.84
CA ARG A 154 78.87 -21.78 26.75
C ARG A 154 78.16 -21.01 25.63
N ASP A 155 78.53 -19.74 25.47
CA ASP A 155 78.69 -19.09 24.15
C ASP A 155 80.10 -19.45 23.61
N PRO A 156 80.47 -19.32 22.30
CA PRO A 156 80.00 -18.29 21.36
C PRO A 156 79.85 -18.67 19.85
N GLU A 157 79.17 -17.78 19.13
CA GLU A 157 79.34 -17.32 17.72
C GLU A 157 79.51 -18.29 16.53
N HIS A 158 78.62 -18.16 15.53
CA HIS A 158 79.03 -18.03 14.12
C HIS A 158 78.00 -17.36 13.21
N VAL A 159 78.54 -16.74 12.16
CA VAL A 159 78.00 -15.68 11.31
C VAL A 159 77.79 -16.21 9.87
N LEU A 160 76.69 -15.76 9.24
CA LEU A 160 76.39 -15.66 7.78
C LEU A 160 76.36 -16.93 6.88
N GLY A 161 75.29 -17.03 6.07
CA GLY A 161 75.21 -17.87 4.87
C GLY A 161 73.85 -17.85 4.18
N ASP A 162 73.82 -17.37 2.94
CA ASP A 162 72.67 -17.12 2.04
C ASP A 162 71.74 -18.32 1.74
N HIS A 163 70.47 -18.06 1.37
CA HIS A 163 69.97 -18.25 -0.02
C HIS A 163 68.44 -18.05 -0.19
N GLN A 164 68.12 -17.09 -1.09
CA GLN A 164 67.06 -17.07 -2.13
C GLN A 164 65.84 -18.01 -2.04
N HIS A 165 64.64 -17.41 -2.22
CA HIS A 165 63.65 -17.63 -3.32
C HIS A 165 62.29 -17.09 -2.83
N ASN A 166 61.70 -16.01 -3.39
CA ASN A 166 61.05 -15.80 -4.69
C ASN A 166 59.52 -15.67 -4.51
N HIS A 167 59.01 -14.46 -4.79
CA HIS A 167 57.78 -14.12 -5.53
C HIS A 167 56.43 -14.79 -5.19
N VAL A 168 55.38 -13.97 -4.94
CA VAL A 168 54.28 -13.67 -5.89
C VAL A 168 53.22 -12.80 -5.19
N ALA A 169 52.73 -11.80 -5.93
CA ALA A 169 51.69 -10.86 -5.57
C ALA A 169 50.27 -11.44 -5.58
N GLY A 170 49.37 -10.88 -4.76
CA GLY A 170 47.93 -11.13 -4.86
C GLY A 170 47.12 -9.99 -4.28
N ARG A 171 46.77 -9.00 -5.11
CA ARG A 171 45.70 -8.04 -4.83
C ARG A 171 44.37 -8.72 -5.14
N THR A 172 43.42 -8.71 -4.22
CA THR A 172 41.98 -8.78 -4.55
C THR A 172 41.16 -8.00 -3.52
N THR A 173 40.35 -7.08 -4.03
CA THR A 173 39.29 -6.30 -3.36
C THR A 173 38.09 -7.19 -3.06
N PRO A 174 37.30 -6.97 -1.99
CA PRO A 174 36.02 -7.64 -1.85
C PRO A 174 34.92 -6.93 -2.65
N ASP A 175 34.14 -7.80 -3.28
CA ASP A 175 32.99 -7.60 -4.15
C ASP A 175 31.76 -7.14 -3.36
N THR A 176 31.15 -6.03 -3.80
CA THR A 176 29.91 -5.47 -3.25
C THR A 176 28.74 -6.03 -4.06
N ALA A 177 28.16 -7.14 -3.59
CA ALA A 177 27.01 -7.77 -4.23
C ALA A 177 25.67 -7.29 -3.63
N ALA A 178 24.93 -6.56 -4.46
CA ALA A 178 23.50 -6.69 -4.76
C ALA A 178 22.44 -6.66 -3.62
N LEU A 179 21.72 -5.54 -3.58
CA LEU A 179 20.28 -5.49 -3.24
C LEU A 179 19.46 -6.01 -4.43
N GLU A 180 18.52 -6.92 -4.18
CA GLU A 180 17.34 -7.14 -5.03
C GLU A 180 16.05 -6.86 -4.21
N PRO A 181 15.06 -6.11 -4.74
CA PRO A 181 13.75 -6.00 -4.13
C PRO A 181 12.83 -7.14 -4.59
N ARG A 182 12.30 -7.89 -3.61
CA ARG A 182 11.26 -8.90 -3.83
C ARG A 182 9.91 -8.24 -4.14
N SER A 183 9.42 -8.50 -5.34
CA SER A 183 8.00 -8.41 -5.71
C SER A 183 7.33 -9.75 -5.42
N VAL A 184 6.15 -9.73 -4.79
CA VAL A 184 5.32 -10.89 -4.40
C VAL A 184 3.87 -10.49 -4.72
N PRO A 185 3.00 -11.43 -5.14
CA PRO A 185 2.08 -11.27 -6.28
C PRO A 185 0.79 -10.50 -6.00
#